data_AF-A0A7J9X1R3-F1
#
_entry.id   AF-A0A7J9X1R3-F1
#
_cell.length_a   1.000
_cell.length_b   1.000
_cell.length_c   1.000
_cell.angle_alpha   90.00
_cell.angle_beta   90.00
_cell.angle_gamma   90.00
#
_symmetry.space_group_name_H-M   'P 1'
#
loop_
_entity.id
_entity.type
_entity.pdbx_description
1 polymer ?
#
loop_
_entity_poly.entity_id
_entity_poly.type
_entity_poly.pdbx_seq_one_letter_code
_entity_poly.pdbx_strand_id
1 'polypeptide(L)'
;MTVGELAFWFFLVPLAVSAGTTPLIRGLARRIGLLDHPDGESYKWHDRATPYLGGLPIILATSTIFVFGDLRGEAATKVQAMFVAAILCSLVGLLDDWRRIGAGPKMLGVLCGGLIVWWADVGTHLSSFTPLDLVLSLLWLAAITNAFNIIDNMDGVAAGVAGFASLSYFAVAVATDQPEFAMLTLSIAAACFGFLRFNFRPATIFLGDFGTMYLGLI
;
A
#
# COMPACT_ATOMS: atom_id res chain seq x y z
N MET A 1 25.10 8.71 -10.28
CA MET A 1 24.81 7.29 -10.05
C MET A 1 24.29 6.72 -11.34
N THR A 2 24.69 5.49 -11.69
CA THR A 2 24.10 4.79 -12.83
C THR A 2 22.65 4.39 -12.51
N VAL A 3 21.83 4.15 -13.54
CA VAL A 3 20.44 3.68 -13.36
C VAL A 3 20.38 2.38 -12.53
N GLY A 4 21.36 1.50 -12.70
CA GLY A 4 21.48 0.26 -11.92
C GLY A 4 21.77 0.50 -10.44
N GLU A 5 22.61 1.49 -10.11
CA GLU A 5 22.88 1.88 -8.72
C GLU A 5 21.64 2.48 -8.05
N LEU A 6 20.89 3.34 -8.76
CA LEU A 6 19.64 3.91 -8.24
C LEU A 6 18.62 2.80 -7.94
N ALA A 7 18.36 1.91 -8.91
CA ALA A 7 17.45 0.78 -8.73
C ALA A 7 17.84 -0.11 -7.52
N PHE A 8 19.14 -0.34 -7.33
CA PHE A 8 19.63 -1.08 -6.17
C PHE A 8 19.27 -0.43 -4.84
N TRP A 9 19.40 0.90 -4.71
CA TRP A 9 19.02 1.60 -3.48
C TRP A 9 17.50 1.67 -3.28
N PHE A 10 16.71 1.87 -4.34
CA PHE A 10 15.24 1.82 -4.28
C PHE A 10 14.67 0.43 -4.01
N PHE A 11 15.50 -0.62 -4.10
CA PHE A 11 15.13 -1.93 -3.61
C PHE A 11 15.64 -2.19 -2.19
N LEU A 12 16.94 -1.98 -1.93
CA LEU A 12 17.53 -2.35 -0.64
C LEU A 12 17.05 -1.48 0.52
N VAL A 13 16.93 -0.16 0.33
CA VAL A 13 16.57 0.74 1.43
C VAL A 13 15.13 0.48 1.90
N PRO A 14 14.10 0.45 1.03
CA PRO A 14 12.74 0.12 1.47
C PRO A 14 12.63 -1.28 2.06
N LEU A 15 13.34 -2.27 1.50
CA LEU A 15 13.36 -3.62 2.04
C LEU A 15 13.92 -3.64 3.47
N ALA A 16 15.06 -2.99 3.69
CA ALA A 16 15.69 -2.90 5.00
C ALA A 16 14.83 -2.11 6.00
N VAL A 17 14.23 -0.99 5.58
CA VAL A 17 13.34 -0.18 6.42
C VAL A 17 12.10 -0.97 6.81
N SER A 18 11.43 -1.63 5.86
CA SER A 18 10.25 -2.44 6.14
C SER A 18 10.59 -3.59 7.08
N ALA A 19 11.65 -4.36 6.77
CA ALA A 19 12.06 -5.50 7.59
C ALA A 19 12.51 -5.08 9.00
N GLY A 20 13.22 -3.95 9.14
CA GLY A 20 13.73 -3.44 10.40
C GLY A 20 12.67 -2.79 11.29
N THR A 21 11.71 -2.08 10.70
CA THR A 21 10.64 -1.40 11.44
C THR A 21 9.49 -2.34 11.82
N THR A 22 9.24 -3.40 11.04
CA THR A 22 8.19 -4.38 11.33
C THR A 22 8.23 -4.97 12.75
N PRO A 23 9.35 -5.48 13.29
CA PRO A 23 9.38 -6.01 14.67
C PRO A 23 9.11 -4.94 15.73
N LEU A 24 9.52 -3.69 15.49
CA LEU A 24 9.27 -2.56 16.39
C LEU A 24 7.78 -2.21 16.42
N ILE A 25 7.17 -2.10 15.24
CA ILE A 25 5.75 -1.78 15.07
C ILE A 25 4.87 -2.91 15.60
N ARG A 26 5.27 -4.17 15.38
CA ARG A 26 4.63 -5.34 16.01
C ARG A 26 4.65 -5.26 17.54
N GLY A 27 5.77 -4.82 18.12
CA GLY A 27 5.89 -4.60 19.57
C GLY A 27 5.01 -3.45 20.06
N LEU A 28 4.97 -2.34 19.32
CA LEU A 28 4.11 -1.19 19.62
C LEU A 28 2.64 -1.56 19.59
N ALA A 29 2.19 -2.22 18.52
CA ALA A 29 0.80 -2.64 18.35
C ALA A 29 0.32 -3.55 19.50
N ARG A 30 1.19 -4.45 19.99
CA ARG A 30 0.91 -5.23 21.22
C ARG A 30 0.79 -4.38 22.47
N ARG A 31 1.60 -3.33 22.63
CA ARG A 31 1.56 -2.44 23.80
C ARG A 31 0.32 -1.56 23.83
N ILE A 32 -0.14 -1.09 22.68
CA ILE A 32 -1.35 -0.25 22.57
C ILE A 32 -2.64 -1.07 22.44
N GLY A 33 -2.55 -2.40 22.37
CA GLY A 33 -3.70 -3.29 22.28
C GLY A 33 -4.37 -3.35 20.90
N LEU A 34 -3.69 -2.93 19.83
CA LEU A 34 -4.21 -2.97 18.46
C LEU A 34 -3.96 -4.36 17.88
N LEU A 35 -4.83 -5.30 18.27
CA LEU A 35 -4.72 -6.74 18.04
C LEU A 35 -6.01 -7.29 17.46
N ASP A 36 -5.90 -8.18 16.47
CA ASP A 36 -7.00 -9.09 16.14
C ASP A 36 -7.18 -10.07 17.27
N HIS A 37 -8.39 -10.18 17.80
CA HIS A 37 -8.74 -11.26 18.70
C HIS A 37 -9.60 -12.27 17.93
N PRO A 38 -9.30 -13.58 18.00
CA PRO A 38 -10.21 -14.60 17.54
C PRO A 38 -11.38 -14.68 18.52
N ASP A 39 -12.36 -13.77 18.37
CA ASP A 39 -13.50 -13.59 19.29
C ASP A 39 -14.55 -14.70 19.16
N GLY A 40 -14.15 -15.98 19.21
CA GLY A 40 -15.07 -17.12 19.17
C GLY A 40 -15.89 -17.25 17.88
N GLU A 41 -15.60 -16.45 16.84
CA GLU A 41 -16.21 -16.57 15.52
C GLU A 41 -15.56 -17.73 14.76
N SER A 42 -16.37 -18.75 14.44
CA SER A 42 -15.97 -20.06 13.92
C SER A 42 -15.25 -20.07 12.56
N TYR A 43 -15.07 -18.90 11.91
CA TYR A 43 -14.39 -18.77 10.63
C TYR A 43 -12.94 -18.26 10.72
N LYS A 44 -12.46 -17.81 11.89
CA LYS A 44 -11.07 -17.33 12.06
C LYS A 44 -10.13 -18.49 12.38
N TRP A 45 -9.13 -18.73 11.54
CA TRP A 45 -8.21 -19.89 11.62
C TRP A 45 -6.97 -19.65 12.49
N HIS A 46 -6.95 -18.62 13.33
CA HIS A 46 -5.78 -18.18 14.10
C HIS A 46 -6.05 -18.24 15.61
N ASP A 47 -5.28 -19.04 16.35
CA ASP A 47 -5.45 -19.24 17.80
C ASP A 47 -4.86 -18.11 18.69
N ARG A 48 -4.21 -17.10 18.10
CA ARG A 48 -3.42 -16.10 18.84
C ARG A 48 -3.79 -14.69 18.44
N ALA A 49 -3.89 -13.81 19.44
CA ALA A 49 -4.09 -12.39 19.20
C ALA A 49 -2.93 -11.81 18.38
N THR A 50 -3.22 -11.33 17.17
CA THR A 50 -2.21 -10.96 16.17
C THR A 50 -2.31 -9.47 15.83
N PRO A 51 -1.21 -8.69 15.85
CA PRO A 51 -1.31 -7.24 15.66
C PRO A 51 -1.73 -6.77 14.26
N TYR A 52 -2.53 -5.70 14.15
CA TYR A 52 -3.06 -5.10 12.89
C TYR A 52 -2.40 -3.75 12.51
N LEU A 53 -1.08 -3.72 12.35
CA LEU A 53 -0.38 -2.47 12.00
C LEU A 53 0.70 -2.67 10.94
N GLY A 54 0.52 -3.70 10.10
CA GLY A 54 1.48 -4.08 9.06
C GLY A 54 1.56 -3.14 7.87
N GLY A 55 0.57 -2.26 7.67
CA GLY A 55 0.65 -1.16 6.71
C GLY A 55 1.72 -0.11 7.06
N LEU A 56 2.00 0.13 8.34
CA LEU A 56 2.91 1.19 8.76
C LEU A 56 4.38 0.95 8.33
N PRO A 57 4.98 -0.25 8.50
CA PRO A 57 6.31 -0.55 7.97
C PRO A 57 6.40 -0.33 6.45
N ILE A 58 5.34 -0.67 5.70
CA ILE A 58 5.30 -0.51 4.25
C ILE A 58 5.30 0.97 3.89
N ILE A 59 4.42 1.78 4.51
CA ILE A 59 4.34 3.23 4.29
C ILE A 59 5.67 3.91 4.62
N LEU A 60 6.31 3.54 5.74
CA LEU A 60 7.62 4.11 6.11
C LEU A 60 8.71 3.73 5.09
N ALA A 61 8.69 2.50 4.61
CA ALA A 61 9.65 2.02 3.63
C ALA A 61 9.49 2.70 2.26
N THR A 62 8.26 2.81 1.74
CA THR A 62 8.00 3.48 0.46
C THR A 62 8.27 4.98 0.54
N SER A 63 8.05 5.62 1.69
CA SER A 63 8.35 7.06 1.91
C SER A 63 9.82 7.42 1.74
N THR A 64 10.73 6.44 1.76
CA THR A 64 12.17 6.68 1.52
C THR A 64 12.45 7.25 0.13
N ILE A 65 11.53 7.10 -0.82
CA ILE A 65 11.63 7.74 -2.15
C ILE A 65 11.73 9.26 -2.06
N PHE A 66 11.15 9.91 -1.04
CA PHE A 66 11.25 11.37 -0.87
C PHE A 66 12.61 11.82 -0.30
N VAL A 67 13.39 10.89 0.25
CA VAL A 67 14.72 11.17 0.80
C VAL A 67 15.81 10.89 -0.24
N PHE A 68 15.66 9.79 -0.99
CA PHE A 68 16.68 9.31 -1.93
C PHE A 68 16.34 9.54 -3.39
N GLY A 69 15.07 9.84 -3.72
CA GLY A 69 14.61 10.17 -5.06
C GLY A 69 14.87 11.61 -5.43
N ASP A 70 15.42 11.84 -6.61
CA ASP A 70 15.50 13.17 -7.22
C ASP A 70 14.17 13.51 -7.90
N LEU A 71 13.08 13.51 -7.10
CA LEU A 71 11.74 13.82 -7.58
C LEU A 71 11.62 15.33 -7.83
N ARG A 72 11.35 15.72 -9.09
CA ARG A 72 11.15 17.14 -9.46
C ARG A 72 9.95 17.33 -10.38
N GLY A 73 9.47 18.58 -10.42
CA GLY A 73 8.45 19.00 -11.37
C GLY A 73 7.14 18.21 -11.26
N GLU A 74 6.52 17.95 -12.41
CA GLU A 74 5.23 17.28 -12.50
C GLU A 74 5.24 15.87 -11.92
N ALA A 75 6.32 15.10 -12.14
CA ALA A 75 6.42 13.75 -11.63
C ALA A 75 6.48 13.70 -10.10
N ALA A 76 7.13 14.68 -9.45
CA ALA A 76 7.09 14.82 -7.99
C ALA A 76 5.66 15.07 -7.49
N THR A 77 4.92 15.96 -8.15
CA THR A 77 3.52 16.26 -7.80
C THR A 77 2.65 15.02 -7.93
N LYS A 78 2.81 14.22 -9.00
CA LYS A 78 2.08 12.97 -9.24
C LYS A 78 2.34 11.96 -8.12
N VAL A 79 3.60 11.68 -7.80
CA VAL A 79 3.98 10.75 -6.72
C VAL A 79 3.48 11.26 -5.36
N GLN A 80 3.64 12.54 -5.06
CA GLN A 80 3.16 13.14 -3.80
C GLN A 80 1.64 13.01 -3.66
N ALA A 81 0.88 13.28 -4.72
CA ALA A 81 -0.57 13.15 -4.70
C ALA A 81 -1.02 11.70 -4.44
N MET A 82 -0.37 10.72 -5.07
CA MET A 82 -0.62 9.29 -4.80
C MET A 82 -0.35 8.93 -3.34
N PHE A 83 0.78 9.39 -2.77
CA PHE A 83 1.09 9.15 -1.35
C PHE A 83 0.08 9.80 -0.41
N VAL A 84 -0.28 11.07 -0.64
CA VAL A 84 -1.27 11.77 0.18
C VAL A 84 -2.61 11.05 0.12
N ALA A 85 -3.05 10.68 -1.08
CA ALA A 85 -4.29 9.94 -1.27
C ALA A 85 -4.24 8.58 -0.54
N ALA A 86 -3.16 7.82 -0.71
CA ALA A 86 -3.01 6.49 -0.12
C ALA A 86 -2.90 6.53 1.41
N ILE A 87 -2.26 7.56 1.97
CA ILE A 87 -2.22 7.80 3.42
C ILE A 87 -3.60 8.19 3.94
N LEU A 88 -4.36 9.03 3.24
CA LEU A 88 -5.71 9.38 3.67
C LEU A 88 -6.64 8.16 3.64
N CYS A 89 -6.56 7.32 2.59
CA CYS A 89 -7.31 6.07 2.52
C CYS A 89 -6.86 5.09 3.60
N SER A 90 -5.55 4.95 3.85
CA SER A 90 -5.05 4.08 4.91
C SER A 90 -5.56 4.53 6.27
N LEU A 91 -5.57 5.83 6.59
CA LEU A 91 -6.12 6.32 7.87
C LEU A 91 -7.60 5.93 8.09
N VAL A 92 -8.40 5.84 7.02
CA VAL A 92 -9.76 5.28 7.10
C VAL A 92 -9.71 3.78 7.43
N GLY A 93 -8.80 3.03 6.80
CA GLY A 93 -8.55 1.63 7.12
C GLY A 93 -8.07 1.41 8.56
N LEU A 94 -7.21 2.29 9.09
CA LEU A 94 -6.79 2.24 10.50
C LEU A 94 -7.95 2.47 11.46
N LEU A 95 -8.89 3.34 11.08
CA LEU A 95 -10.11 3.54 11.85
C LEU A 95 -10.99 2.28 11.84
N ASP A 96 -11.03 1.55 10.72
CA ASP A 96 -11.70 0.25 10.63
C ASP A 96 -11.03 -0.80 11.52
N ASP A 97 -9.71 -0.93 11.45
CA ASP A 97 -8.93 -1.84 12.29
C ASP A 97 -9.16 -1.57 13.80
N TRP A 98 -9.40 -0.30 14.18
CA TRP A 98 -9.64 0.06 15.57
C TRP A 98 -11.10 -0.08 16.02
N ARG A 99 -12.07 0.33 15.19
CA ARG A 99 -13.47 0.50 15.63
C ARG A 99 -14.51 -0.27 14.81
N ARG A 100 -14.11 -1.02 13.79
CA ARG A 100 -14.99 -1.68 12.81
C ARG A 100 -16.06 -0.72 12.26
N ILE A 101 -15.73 -0.01 11.19
CA ILE A 101 -16.64 0.86 10.45
C ILE A 101 -17.33 0.09 9.31
N GLY A 102 -18.46 0.61 8.83
CA GLY A 102 -19.16 0.02 7.69
C GLY A 102 -18.37 0.19 6.37
N ALA A 103 -18.79 -0.52 5.33
CA ALA A 103 -18.22 -0.40 3.98
C ALA A 103 -18.35 1.02 3.38
N GLY A 104 -19.39 1.77 3.77
CA GLY A 104 -19.67 3.12 3.25
C GLY A 104 -18.52 4.11 3.48
N PRO A 105 -18.06 4.34 4.73
CA PRO A 105 -16.92 5.21 5.00
C PRO A 105 -15.62 4.76 4.32
N LYS A 106 -15.36 3.45 4.20
CA LYS A 106 -14.20 2.93 3.44
C LYS A 106 -14.26 3.32 1.97
N MET A 107 -15.42 3.10 1.34
CA MET A 107 -15.66 3.50 -0.05
C MET A 107 -15.51 5.01 -0.23
N LEU A 108 -16.05 5.83 0.68
CA LEU A 108 -15.90 7.28 0.62
C LEU A 108 -14.42 7.70 0.70
N GLY A 109 -13.64 7.05 1.58
CA GLY A 109 -12.19 7.25 1.67
C GLY A 109 -11.49 7.00 0.35
N VAL A 110 -11.79 5.88 -0.32
CA VAL A 110 -11.20 5.54 -1.63
C VAL A 110 -11.65 6.52 -2.72
N LEU A 111 -12.91 6.93 -2.74
CA LEU A 111 -13.40 7.92 -3.71
C LEU A 111 -12.73 9.29 -3.52
N CYS A 112 -12.57 9.74 -2.28
CA CYS A 112 -11.84 10.97 -1.97
C CYS A 112 -10.37 10.88 -2.39
N GLY A 113 -9.70 9.77 -2.11
CA GLY A 113 -8.34 9.50 -2.58
C GLY A 113 -8.24 9.50 -4.11
N GLY A 114 -9.19 8.84 -4.77
CA GLY A 114 -9.26 8.79 -6.23
C GLY A 114 -9.49 10.16 -6.88
N LEU A 115 -10.23 11.07 -6.23
CA LEU A 115 -10.33 12.45 -6.69
C LEU A 115 -8.97 13.16 -6.61
N ILE A 116 -8.19 12.99 -5.53
CA ILE A 116 -6.85 13.57 -5.42
C ILE A 116 -5.93 13.08 -6.54
N VAL A 117 -5.93 11.75 -6.79
CA VAL A 117 -5.17 11.12 -7.86
C VAL A 117 -5.59 11.65 -9.24
N TRP A 118 -6.90 11.80 -9.46
CA TRP A 118 -7.45 12.36 -10.70
C TRP A 118 -6.99 13.81 -10.93
N TRP A 119 -7.10 14.67 -9.92
CA TRP A 119 -6.67 16.08 -10.03
C TRP A 119 -5.17 16.25 -10.24
N ALA A 120 -4.37 15.24 -9.88
CA ALA A 120 -2.94 15.19 -10.13
C ALA A 120 -2.58 14.61 -11.51
N ASP A 121 -3.57 14.32 -12.38
CA ASP A 121 -3.35 13.77 -13.72
C ASP A 121 -2.68 12.39 -13.70
N VAL A 122 -3.08 11.56 -12.73
CA VAL A 122 -2.67 10.14 -12.60
C VAL A 122 -3.84 9.19 -12.94
N GLY A 123 -5.00 9.75 -13.27
CA GLY A 123 -6.18 8.98 -13.67
C GLY A 123 -6.04 8.24 -15.01
N THR A 124 -7.03 7.42 -15.32
CA THR A 124 -7.15 6.75 -16.62
C THR A 124 -7.68 7.71 -17.68
N HIS A 125 -7.02 7.76 -18.84
CA HIS A 125 -7.43 8.59 -19.99
C HIS A 125 -7.70 7.69 -21.20
N LEU A 126 -8.78 6.91 -21.15
CA LEU A 126 -9.12 5.90 -22.15
C LEU A 126 -10.00 6.45 -23.28
N SER A 127 -10.70 7.56 -23.02
CA SER A 127 -11.63 8.18 -23.96
C SER A 127 -11.32 9.66 -24.17
N SER A 128 -12.00 10.30 -25.11
CA SER A 128 -11.99 11.77 -25.21
C SER A 128 -13.04 12.43 -24.31
N PHE A 129 -13.75 11.65 -23.49
CA PHE A 129 -14.85 12.11 -22.66
C PHE A 129 -14.47 12.06 -21.17
N THR A 130 -13.94 13.18 -20.69
CA THR A 130 -13.39 13.36 -19.33
C THR A 130 -14.29 12.85 -18.19
N PRO A 131 -15.63 13.03 -18.20
CA PRO A 131 -16.48 12.50 -17.13
C PRO A 131 -16.49 10.96 -17.06
N LEU A 132 -16.41 10.28 -18.22
CA LEU A 132 -16.35 8.82 -18.25
C LEU A 132 -15.01 8.33 -17.70
N ASP A 133 -13.91 8.96 -18.13
CA ASP A 133 -12.56 8.65 -17.65
C ASP A 133 -12.42 8.85 -16.13
N LEU A 134 -13.03 9.90 -15.58
CA LEU A 134 -13.11 10.12 -14.14
C LEU A 134 -13.84 8.95 -13.45
N VAL A 135 -15.03 8.58 -13.95
CA VAL A 135 -15.82 7.48 -13.37
C VAL A 135 -15.05 6.16 -13.45
N LEU A 136 -14.42 5.87 -14.58
CA LEU A 136 -13.60 4.66 -14.76
C LEU A 136 -12.41 4.65 -13.80
N SER A 137 -11.74 5.78 -13.60
CA SER A 137 -10.63 5.93 -12.66
C SER A 137 -11.07 5.67 -11.21
N LEU A 138 -12.18 6.26 -10.79
CA LEU A 138 -12.73 6.06 -9.44
C LEU A 138 -13.18 4.61 -9.22
N LEU A 139 -13.83 4.01 -10.22
CA LEU A 139 -14.25 2.60 -10.16
C LEU A 139 -13.05 1.66 -10.13
N TRP A 140 -12.00 1.94 -10.89
CA TRP A 140 -10.77 1.16 -10.89
C TRP A 140 -10.11 1.16 -9.52
N LEU A 141 -9.90 2.35 -8.92
CA LEU A 141 -9.31 2.48 -7.59
C LEU A 141 -10.17 1.82 -6.51
N ALA A 142 -11.49 1.99 -6.58
CA ALA A 142 -12.43 1.32 -5.68
C ALA A 142 -12.37 -0.21 -5.81
N ALA A 143 -12.31 -0.73 -7.04
CA ALA A 143 -12.26 -2.16 -7.31
C ALA A 143 -10.96 -2.78 -6.81
N ILE A 144 -9.80 -2.18 -7.13
CA ILE A 144 -8.49 -2.69 -6.70
C ILE A 144 -8.35 -2.60 -5.18
N THR A 145 -8.73 -1.48 -4.57
CA THR A 145 -8.64 -1.33 -3.11
C THR A 145 -9.51 -2.36 -2.38
N ASN A 146 -10.75 -2.55 -2.83
CA ASN A 146 -11.63 -3.56 -2.25
C ASN A 146 -11.14 -4.99 -2.51
N ALA A 147 -10.51 -5.26 -3.67
CA ALA A 147 -9.92 -6.56 -3.97
C ALA A 147 -8.77 -6.89 -3.00
N PHE A 148 -7.89 -5.92 -2.71
CA PHE A 148 -6.83 -6.09 -1.70
C PHE A 148 -7.38 -6.39 -0.31
N ASN A 149 -8.47 -5.72 0.07
CA ASN A 149 -9.15 -5.97 1.34
C ASN A 149 -9.70 -7.42 1.43
N ILE A 150 -10.29 -7.92 0.34
CA ILE A 150 -10.85 -9.29 0.29
C ILE A 150 -9.76 -10.36 0.41
N ILE A 151 -8.60 -10.17 -0.24
CA ILE A 151 -7.52 -11.17 -0.26
C ILE A 151 -6.60 -11.12 0.97
N ASP A 152 -6.75 -10.13 1.86
CA ASP A 152 -5.97 -10.02 3.11
C ASP A 152 -6.48 -10.92 4.24
N ASN A 153 -7.47 -11.77 3.97
CA ASN A 153 -7.91 -12.82 4.89
C ASN A 153 -6.92 -13.99 5.04
N MET A 154 -5.80 -13.97 4.30
CA MET A 154 -4.79 -15.03 4.27
C MET A 154 -3.38 -14.48 4.50
N ASP A 155 -2.64 -15.14 5.40
CA ASP A 155 -1.24 -14.83 5.72
C ASP A 155 -0.36 -14.70 4.47
N GLY A 156 0.19 -13.51 4.23
CA GLY A 156 1.16 -13.25 3.17
C GLY A 156 0.57 -13.04 1.77
N VAL A 157 -0.75 -13.21 1.57
CA VAL A 157 -1.35 -13.14 0.23
C VAL A 157 -1.40 -11.70 -0.29
N ALA A 158 -2.01 -10.77 0.44
CA ALA A 158 -2.14 -9.38 0.00
C ALA A 158 -0.76 -8.72 -0.24
N ALA A 159 0.17 -8.84 0.72
CA ALA A 159 1.52 -8.33 0.58
C ALA A 159 2.31 -9.01 -0.56
N GLY A 160 2.14 -10.32 -0.75
CA GLY A 160 2.76 -11.06 -1.85
C GLY A 160 2.25 -10.59 -3.22
N VAL A 161 0.92 -10.50 -3.38
CA VAL A 161 0.27 -10.02 -4.62
C VAL A 161 0.69 -8.59 -4.93
N ALA A 162 0.67 -7.69 -3.94
CA ALA A 162 1.17 -6.32 -4.11
C ALA A 162 2.64 -6.32 -4.57
N GLY A 163 3.51 -7.08 -3.89
CA GLY A 163 4.92 -7.14 -4.23
C GLY A 163 5.19 -7.58 -5.67
N PHE A 164 4.53 -8.64 -6.15
CA PHE A 164 4.69 -9.11 -7.52
C PHE A 164 3.99 -8.22 -8.56
N ALA A 165 2.83 -7.65 -8.24
CA ALA A 165 2.17 -6.67 -9.10
C ALA A 165 3.06 -5.43 -9.29
N SER A 166 3.67 -4.93 -8.22
CA SER A 166 4.58 -3.79 -8.29
C SER A 166 5.86 -4.11 -9.07
N LEU A 167 6.41 -5.33 -9.01
CA LEU A 167 7.51 -5.74 -9.90
C LEU A 167 7.09 -5.73 -11.38
N SER A 168 5.84 -6.11 -11.67
CA SER A 168 5.31 -6.08 -13.04
C SER A 168 5.16 -4.64 -13.53
N TYR A 169 4.64 -3.74 -12.70
CA TYR A 169 4.57 -2.31 -13.00
C TYR A 169 5.93 -1.66 -13.13
N PHE A 170 6.93 -2.06 -12.32
CA PHE A 170 8.30 -1.60 -12.47
C PHE A 170 8.85 -1.92 -13.87
N ALA A 171 8.65 -3.14 -14.36
CA ALA A 171 9.07 -3.52 -15.72
C ALA A 171 8.40 -2.67 -16.80
N VAL A 172 7.09 -2.37 -16.65
CA VAL A 172 6.36 -1.49 -17.56
C VAL A 172 6.90 -0.06 -17.50
N ALA A 173 7.10 0.50 -16.31
CA ALA A 173 7.58 1.87 -16.11
C ALA A 173 8.99 2.07 -16.67
N VAL A 174 9.87 1.07 -16.55
CA VAL A 174 11.19 1.09 -17.20
C VAL A 174 11.05 1.04 -18.72
N ALA A 175 10.13 0.21 -19.25
CA ALA A 175 9.90 0.09 -20.69
C ALA A 175 9.26 1.34 -21.32
N THR A 176 8.54 2.15 -20.54
CA THR A 176 7.87 3.38 -20.99
C THR A 176 8.60 4.67 -20.60
N ASP A 177 9.85 4.57 -20.13
CA ASP A 177 10.70 5.71 -19.73
C ASP A 177 10.07 6.59 -18.64
N GLN A 178 9.51 5.95 -17.61
CA GLN A 178 8.85 6.58 -16.47
C GLN A 178 9.62 6.30 -15.17
N PRO A 179 10.78 6.96 -14.96
CA PRO A 179 11.71 6.61 -13.88
C PRO A 179 11.11 6.79 -12.48
N GLU A 180 10.25 7.79 -12.27
CA GLU A 180 9.64 8.06 -10.97
C GLU A 180 8.66 6.96 -10.55
N PHE A 181 7.85 6.49 -11.50
CA PHE A 181 6.95 5.35 -11.28
C PHE A 181 7.73 4.03 -11.16
N ALA A 182 8.84 3.87 -11.87
CA ALA A 182 9.75 2.74 -11.69
C ALA A 182 10.34 2.71 -10.27
N MET A 183 10.84 3.86 -9.78
CA MET A 183 11.35 3.97 -8.41
C MET A 183 10.27 3.70 -7.36
N LEU A 184 9.06 4.22 -7.55
CA LEU A 184 7.92 4.01 -6.65
C LEU A 184 7.54 2.53 -6.56
N THR A 185 7.29 1.90 -7.71
CA THR A 185 6.83 0.51 -7.78
C THR A 185 7.89 -0.48 -7.31
N LEU A 186 9.17 -0.21 -7.60
CA LEU A 186 10.27 -1.00 -7.03
C LEU A 186 10.35 -0.86 -5.50
N SER A 187 10.11 0.35 -4.98
CA SER A 187 10.07 0.61 -3.53
C SER A 187 8.90 -0.11 -2.84
N ILE A 188 7.72 -0.14 -3.48
CA ILE A 188 6.56 -0.89 -2.98
C ILE A 188 6.86 -2.40 -2.97
N ALA A 189 7.44 -2.93 -4.04
CA ALA A 189 7.84 -4.34 -4.10
C ALA A 189 8.80 -4.71 -2.97
N ALA A 190 9.86 -3.92 -2.79
CA ALA A 190 10.84 -4.08 -1.73
C ALA A 190 10.22 -3.99 -0.33
N ALA A 191 9.36 -3.00 -0.10
CA ALA A 191 8.64 -2.83 1.17
C ALA A 191 7.75 -4.04 1.49
N CYS A 192 7.02 -4.54 0.49
CA CYS A 192 6.20 -5.74 0.62
C CYS A 192 7.05 -6.97 0.96
N PHE A 193 8.18 -7.20 0.28
CA PHE A 193 9.05 -8.35 0.56
C PHE A 193 9.72 -8.27 1.94
N GLY A 194 10.12 -7.07 2.38
CA GLY A 194 10.62 -6.85 3.73
C GLY A 194 9.58 -7.17 4.81
N PHE A 195 8.32 -6.78 4.57
CA PHE A 195 7.20 -7.06 5.46
C PHE A 195 6.77 -8.53 5.43
N LEU A 196 6.79 -9.15 4.25
CA LEU A 196 6.32 -10.52 4.00
C LEU A 196 7.02 -11.53 4.90
N ARG A 197 8.28 -11.31 5.27
CA ARG A 197 9.00 -12.16 6.24
C ARG A 197 8.25 -12.37 7.56
N PHE A 198 7.47 -11.38 7.99
CA PHE A 198 6.73 -11.39 9.26
C PHE A 198 5.24 -11.68 9.09
N ASN A 199 4.73 -11.51 7.87
CA ASN A 199 3.33 -11.74 7.50
C ASN A 199 3.09 -13.10 6.83
N PHE A 200 4.15 -13.79 6.37
CA PHE A 200 4.06 -15.14 5.83
C PHE A 200 3.70 -16.16 6.92
N ARG A 201 2.93 -17.19 6.53
CA ARG A 201 2.36 -18.17 7.46
C ARG A 201 3.43 -18.87 8.32
N PRO A 202 3.27 -18.95 9.65
CA PRO A 202 2.24 -18.29 10.46
C PRO A 202 2.55 -16.79 10.67
N ALA A 203 1.60 -15.92 10.33
CA ALA A 203 1.78 -14.47 10.44
C ALA A 203 2.00 -14.04 11.90
N THR A 204 2.93 -13.10 12.11
CA THR A 204 3.21 -12.51 13.42
C THR A 204 2.71 -11.06 13.55
N ILE A 205 2.27 -10.49 12.44
CA ILE A 205 1.62 -9.19 12.27
C ILE A 205 0.81 -9.25 10.97
N PHE A 206 -0.42 -8.76 11.01
CA PHE A 206 -1.30 -8.66 9.87
C PHE A 206 -1.14 -7.32 9.17
N LEU A 207 -1.41 -7.30 7.87
CA LEU A 207 -1.37 -6.09 7.06
C LEU A 207 -2.49 -5.13 7.50
N GLY A 208 -3.72 -5.64 7.63
CA GLY A 208 -4.88 -4.91 8.13
C GLY A 208 -5.50 -3.98 7.08
N ASP A 209 -6.65 -3.40 7.41
CA ASP A 209 -7.31 -2.41 6.55
C ASP A 209 -6.42 -1.18 6.34
N PHE A 210 -5.58 -0.84 7.33
CA PHE A 210 -4.55 0.19 7.19
C PHE A 210 -3.61 -0.07 6.01
N GLY A 211 -3.12 -1.31 5.87
CA GLY A 211 -2.18 -1.66 4.80
C GLY A 211 -2.85 -1.95 3.46
N THR A 212 -4.02 -2.61 3.46
CA THR A 212 -4.74 -2.95 2.22
C THR A 212 -5.29 -1.71 1.52
N MET A 213 -5.80 -0.73 2.26
CA MET A 213 -6.25 0.54 1.69
C MET A 213 -5.10 1.39 1.14
N TYR A 214 -3.91 1.28 1.75
CA TYR A 214 -2.70 1.91 1.21
C TYR A 214 -2.27 1.26 -0.12
N LEU A 215 -2.02 -0.06 -0.09
CA LEU A 215 -1.52 -0.83 -1.24
C LEU A 215 -2.50 -0.88 -2.40
N GLY A 216 -3.80 -0.85 -2.12
CA GLY A 216 -4.81 -0.87 -3.16
C GLY A 216 -4.99 0.45 -3.90
N LEU A 217 -4.59 1.57 -3.28
CA LEU A 217 -4.70 2.89 -3.88
C LEU A 217 -3.40 3.33 -4.59
N ILE A 218 -2.24 3.04 -4.00
CA ILE A 218 -0.93 3.48 -4.49
C ILE A 218 -0.40 2.62 -5.64
#